data_AF-H0Q2N7-F1
#
_entry.id   AF-H0Q2N7-F1
#
_cell.length_a   1.000
_cell.length_b   1.000
_cell.length_c   1.000
_cell.angle_alpha   90.00
_cell.angle_beta   90.00
_cell.angle_gamma   90.00
#
_symmetry.space_group_name_H-M   'P 1'
#
loop_
_entity.id
_entity.type
_entity.pdbx_description
1 polymer ?
#
loop_
_entity_poly.entity_id
_entity_poly.type
_entity_poly.pdbx_seq_one_letter_code
_entity_poly.pdbx_strand_id
1 'polypeptide(L)'
;MSSPFPAGNGSRPRRDIRRRALIITVVAIVVCGFVLTLRPSRQPQTHSDSLGFNDLLKLRPRSPAATAAQAAEVQTRFAQGVTMLQMRQYDYALTAFHQVLKLAPELPEAHVNMGFALIGLERWRDAVSFFETAIELRRDQMNAYYGLAIALQAQGDLPGAIGAMQTYVHRAKQDDPFRDSAEAALARWRGRVGPETTVPPPSATPPAR
;
A
#
# COMPACT_ATOMS: atom_id res chain seq x y z
N MET A 1 80.71 -44.90 -7.34
CA MET A 1 80.41 -44.12 -8.56
C MET A 1 79.48 -44.95 -9.42
N SER A 2 78.51 -44.26 -10.05
CA SER A 2 77.63 -44.75 -11.13
C SER A 2 76.35 -45.46 -10.70
N SER A 3 75.27 -44.68 -10.66
CA SER A 3 73.89 -45.14 -10.88
C SER A 3 73.73 -45.69 -12.30
N PRO A 4 72.67 -46.48 -12.53
CA PRO A 4 71.71 -46.02 -13.54
C PRO A 4 70.24 -46.32 -13.17
N PHE A 5 69.39 -45.33 -13.38
CA PHE A 5 67.96 -45.54 -13.68
C PHE A 5 67.85 -46.01 -15.14
N PRO A 6 66.87 -46.86 -15.51
CA PRO A 6 65.68 -46.27 -16.15
C PRO A 6 64.34 -47.04 -15.98
N ALA A 7 63.27 -46.24 -16.10
CA ALA A 7 62.00 -46.39 -16.84
C ALA A 7 61.18 -47.71 -16.90
N GLY A 8 59.84 -47.55 -16.84
CA GLY A 8 58.86 -48.46 -17.46
C GLY A 8 57.70 -48.85 -16.53
N ASN A 9 56.63 -48.06 -16.48
CA ASN A 9 55.39 -48.22 -17.27
C ASN A 9 54.40 -49.24 -16.70
N GLY A 10 53.16 -48.78 -16.50
CA GLY A 10 52.00 -49.58 -16.90
C GLY A 10 51.05 -50.05 -15.80
N SER A 11 49.90 -49.38 -15.77
CA SER A 11 48.56 -49.97 -15.60
C SER A 11 48.06 -50.32 -14.19
N ARG A 12 47.23 -49.41 -13.63
CA ARG A 12 46.09 -49.78 -12.78
C ARG A 12 44.82 -49.04 -13.25
N PRO A 13 43.64 -49.68 -13.20
CA PRO A 13 42.74 -49.73 -14.34
C PRO A 13 41.46 -48.91 -14.17
N ARG A 14 40.94 -48.47 -15.32
CA ARG A 14 39.63 -47.92 -15.76
C ARG A 14 38.33 -48.15 -14.94
N ARG A 15 38.33 -48.84 -13.79
CA ARG A 15 37.12 -49.20 -13.03
C ARG A 15 36.54 -48.05 -12.19
N ASP A 16 37.38 -47.14 -11.70
CA ASP A 16 36.93 -46.04 -10.83
C ASP A 16 36.14 -44.96 -11.58
N ILE A 17 36.55 -44.67 -12.82
CA ILE A 17 35.92 -43.62 -13.64
C ILE A 17 34.50 -44.02 -14.02
N ARG A 18 34.25 -45.30 -14.33
CA ARG A 18 32.90 -45.79 -14.66
C ARG A 18 31.97 -45.80 -13.45
N ARG A 19 32.49 -46.09 -12.25
CA ARG A 19 31.70 -46.04 -11.00
C ARG A 19 31.37 -44.60 -10.62
N ARG A 20 32.32 -43.69 -10.73
CA ARG A 20 32.10 -42.25 -10.47
C ARG A 20 31.14 -41.63 -11.50
N ALA A 21 31.27 -41.99 -12.78
CA ALA A 21 30.34 -41.55 -13.82
C ALA A 21 28.92 -42.10 -13.61
N LEU A 22 28.77 -43.36 -13.20
CA LEU A 22 27.46 -43.95 -12.91
C LEU A 22 26.76 -43.25 -11.73
N ILE A 23 27.51 -42.94 -10.66
CA ILE A 23 26.97 -42.23 -9.49
C ILE A 23 26.51 -40.82 -9.87
N ILE A 24 27.30 -40.08 -10.66
CA ILE A 24 26.94 -38.72 -11.10
C ILE A 24 25.66 -38.76 -11.97
N THR A 25 25.55 -39.72 -12.88
CA THR A 25 24.35 -39.86 -13.74
C THR A 25 23.11 -40.22 -12.93
N VAL A 26 23.22 -41.13 -11.95
CA VAL A 26 22.09 -41.50 -11.07
C VAL A 26 21.65 -40.32 -10.21
N VAL A 27 22.58 -39.55 -9.63
CA VAL A 27 22.26 -38.35 -8.85
C VAL A 27 21.60 -37.29 -9.74
N ALA A 28 22.09 -37.07 -10.96
CA ALA A 28 21.48 -36.13 -11.91
C ALA A 28 20.05 -36.52 -12.31
N ILE A 29 19.78 -37.81 -12.52
CA ILE A 29 18.43 -38.31 -12.83
C ILE A 29 17.49 -38.18 -11.63
N VAL A 30 17.97 -38.45 -10.41
CA VAL A 30 17.16 -38.29 -9.18
C VAL A 30 16.84 -36.81 -8.91
N VAL A 31 17.81 -35.91 -9.07
CA VAL A 31 17.60 -34.46 -8.89
C VAL A 31 16.68 -33.90 -9.98
N CYS A 32 16.84 -34.32 -11.24
CA CYS A 32 15.98 -33.91 -12.36
C CYS A 32 14.56 -34.46 -12.21
N GLY A 33 14.40 -35.70 -11.75
CA GLY A 33 13.10 -36.30 -11.44
C GLY A 33 12.39 -35.60 -10.27
N PHE A 34 13.12 -35.22 -9.22
CA PHE A 34 12.58 -34.50 -8.06
C PHE A 34 12.11 -33.07 -8.41
N VAL A 35 12.85 -32.38 -9.28
CA VAL A 35 12.46 -31.05 -9.79
C VAL A 35 11.24 -31.13 -10.72
N LEU A 36 11.05 -32.23 -11.46
CA LEU A 36 9.88 -32.45 -12.31
C LEU A 36 8.63 -32.95 -11.55
N THR A 37 8.77 -33.45 -10.32
CA THR A 37 7.64 -33.74 -9.41
C THR A 37 7.14 -32.53 -8.64
N LEU A 38 7.93 -31.46 -8.53
CA LEU A 38 7.49 -30.18 -7.98
C LEU A 38 6.82 -29.32 -9.08
N ARG A 39 5.78 -29.88 -9.70
CA ARG A 39 4.81 -29.12 -10.50
C ARG A 39 3.82 -28.47 -9.53
N PRO A 40 3.81 -27.14 -9.31
CA PRO A 40 2.72 -26.52 -8.59
C PRO A 40 1.51 -26.50 -9.53
N SER A 41 0.64 -27.49 -9.39
CA SER A 41 -0.61 -27.58 -10.13
C SER A 41 -1.76 -27.16 -9.22
N ARG A 42 -2.41 -26.05 -9.60
CA ARG A 42 -3.74 -25.57 -9.17
C ARG A 42 -3.90 -25.10 -7.72
N GLN A 43 -4.00 -23.78 -7.57
CA GLN A 43 -5.17 -23.22 -6.90
C GLN A 43 -5.95 -22.41 -7.93
N PRO A 44 -7.26 -22.64 -8.02
CA PRO A 44 -8.15 -21.52 -7.73
C PRO A 44 -9.21 -22.01 -6.76
N GLN A 45 -9.41 -21.30 -5.65
CA GLN A 45 -10.73 -20.94 -5.13
C GLN A 45 -10.56 -19.71 -4.24
N THR A 46 -11.08 -18.62 -4.80
CA THR A 46 -11.31 -17.32 -4.20
C THR A 46 -12.37 -17.45 -3.11
N HIS A 47 -12.01 -17.22 -1.87
CA HIS A 47 -12.95 -16.70 -0.88
C HIS A 47 -12.19 -15.82 0.09
N SER A 48 -12.01 -14.56 -0.31
CA SER A 48 -11.65 -13.47 0.59
C SER A 48 -12.65 -12.36 0.35
N ASP A 49 -13.62 -12.24 1.24
CA ASP A 49 -14.43 -11.04 1.37
C ASP A 49 -13.50 -9.88 1.77
N SER A 50 -13.05 -9.12 0.75
CA SER A 50 -12.49 -7.78 0.89
C SER A 50 -12.68 -7.05 -0.43
N LEU A 51 -13.80 -6.36 -0.58
CA LEU A 51 -13.90 -5.31 -1.59
C LEU A 51 -13.06 -4.12 -1.13
N GLY A 52 -11.93 -3.90 -1.82
CA GLY A 52 -11.01 -2.77 -1.58
C GLY A 52 -9.80 -2.69 -2.54
N PHE A 53 -9.94 -3.19 -3.76
CA PHE A 53 -9.07 -3.06 -4.95
C PHE A 53 -9.97 -2.90 -6.20
N ASN A 54 -11.29 -2.87 -6.00
CA ASN A 54 -12.25 -3.50 -6.90
C ASN A 54 -12.71 -2.63 -8.07
N ASP A 55 -12.19 -1.41 -8.17
CA ASP A 55 -12.44 -0.49 -9.28
C ASP A 55 -11.20 -0.27 -10.16
N LEU A 56 -10.04 -0.87 -9.85
CA LEU A 56 -8.73 -0.63 -10.49
C LEU A 56 -8.59 -0.93 -12.00
N LEU A 57 -9.67 -1.31 -12.71
CA LEU A 57 -9.57 -1.92 -14.04
C LEU A 57 -10.68 -1.51 -15.02
N LYS A 58 -11.58 -0.60 -14.66
CA LYS A 58 -12.88 -0.56 -15.35
C LYS A 58 -12.90 -0.03 -16.79
N LEU A 59 -11.93 0.73 -17.33
CA LEU A 59 -11.91 1.05 -18.78
C LEU A 59 -10.51 1.05 -19.44
N ARG A 60 -10.36 0.03 -20.31
CA ARG A 60 -9.36 -0.35 -21.35
C ARG A 60 -8.03 0.43 -21.46
N PRO A 61 -6.88 -0.29 -21.37
CA PRO A 61 -6.02 -0.41 -22.57
C PRO A 61 -5.28 -1.76 -22.75
N ARG A 62 -4.75 -1.96 -23.97
CA ARG A 62 -3.81 -2.98 -24.48
C ARG A 62 -3.33 -4.08 -23.51
N SER A 63 -3.68 -5.32 -23.83
CA SER A 63 -3.15 -6.57 -23.25
C SER A 63 -3.39 -6.74 -21.72
N PRO A 64 -4.12 -7.77 -21.29
CA PRO A 64 -4.35 -8.03 -19.86
C PRO A 64 -3.05 -8.22 -19.05
N ALA A 65 -1.94 -8.59 -19.70
CA ALA A 65 -0.64 -8.72 -19.06
C ALA A 65 0.01 -7.36 -18.73
N ALA A 66 -0.15 -6.34 -19.58
CA ALA A 66 0.44 -5.02 -19.34
C ALA A 66 -0.31 -4.26 -18.23
N THR A 67 -1.63 -4.41 -18.16
CA THR A 67 -2.45 -3.86 -17.08
C THR A 67 -2.16 -4.55 -15.74
N ALA A 68 -1.95 -5.87 -15.74
CA ALA A 68 -1.59 -6.60 -14.53
C ALA A 68 -0.21 -6.19 -13.99
N ALA A 69 0.78 -6.00 -14.88
CA ALA A 69 2.10 -5.50 -14.50
C ALA A 69 2.03 -4.10 -13.89
N GLN A 70 1.29 -3.17 -14.49
CA GLN A 70 1.10 -1.81 -13.96
C GLN A 70 0.37 -1.82 -12.61
N ALA A 71 -0.65 -2.66 -12.45
CA ALA A 71 -1.35 -2.78 -11.17
C ALA A 71 -0.45 -3.34 -10.05
N ALA A 72 0.34 -4.37 -10.34
CA ALA A 72 1.33 -4.91 -9.39
C ALA A 72 2.41 -3.86 -9.05
N GLU A 73 2.79 -3.05 -10.02
CA GLU A 73 3.75 -1.97 -9.87
C GLU A 73 3.21 -0.84 -8.96
N VAL A 74 1.95 -0.43 -9.15
CA VAL A 74 1.23 0.50 -8.26
C VAL A 74 1.17 -0.05 -6.84
N GLN A 75 0.74 -1.31 -6.68
CA GLN A 75 0.61 -1.93 -5.36
C GLN A 75 1.95 -1.98 -4.62
N THR A 76 3.02 -2.36 -5.32
CA THR A 76 4.37 -2.46 -4.74
C THR A 76 4.84 -1.11 -4.23
N ARG A 77 4.72 -0.05 -5.05
CA ARG A 77 5.11 1.31 -4.64
C ARG A 77 4.23 1.87 -3.54
N PHE A 78 2.94 1.60 -3.59
CA PHE A 78 2.01 2.01 -2.55
C PHE A 78 2.41 1.40 -1.20
N ALA A 79 2.70 0.09 -1.17
CA ALA A 79 3.17 -0.58 0.03
C ALA A 79 4.49 0.02 0.56
N GLN A 80 5.45 0.30 -0.32
CA GLN A 80 6.69 0.99 0.04
C GLN A 80 6.43 2.38 0.67
N GLY A 81 5.56 3.18 0.05
CA GLY A 81 5.18 4.49 0.58
C GLY A 81 4.54 4.40 1.96
N VAL A 82 3.68 3.41 2.20
CA VAL A 82 3.07 3.16 3.51
C VAL A 82 4.13 2.79 4.55
N THR A 83 5.07 1.89 4.21
CA THR A 83 6.18 1.53 5.10
C THR A 83 7.03 2.76 5.46
N MET A 84 7.37 3.60 4.49
CA MET A 84 8.12 4.83 4.72
C MET A 84 7.34 5.81 5.62
N LEU A 85 6.03 5.93 5.42
CA LEU A 85 5.15 6.76 6.26
C LEU A 85 5.16 6.27 7.72
N GLN A 86 5.08 4.95 7.94
CA GLN A 86 5.15 4.34 9.28
C GLN A 86 6.51 4.56 9.94
N MET A 87 7.59 4.56 9.15
CA MET A 87 8.95 4.90 9.60
C MET A 87 9.19 6.40 9.76
N ARG A 88 8.17 7.25 9.55
CA ARG A 88 8.25 8.72 9.58
C ARG A 88 9.23 9.31 8.56
N GLN A 89 9.53 8.56 7.51
CA GLN A 89 10.36 8.97 6.39
C GLN A 89 9.49 9.69 5.34
N TYR A 90 9.00 10.87 5.70
CA TYR A 90 7.93 11.55 4.97
C TYR A 90 8.30 11.95 3.55
N ASP A 91 9.52 12.45 3.30
CA ASP A 91 9.98 12.79 1.95
C ASP A 91 10.04 11.58 1.01
N TYR A 92 10.50 10.43 1.54
CA TYR A 92 10.54 9.19 0.78
C TYR A 92 9.12 8.66 0.52
N ALA A 93 8.22 8.76 1.50
CA ALA A 93 6.82 8.42 1.33
C ALA A 93 6.16 9.27 0.23
N LEU A 94 6.38 10.59 0.22
CA LEU A 94 5.89 11.47 -0.85
C LEU A 94 6.40 11.07 -2.23
N THR A 95 7.68 10.72 -2.33
CA THR A 95 8.29 10.26 -3.59
C THR A 95 7.61 8.98 -4.09
N ALA A 96 7.38 8.02 -3.20
CA ALA A 96 6.71 6.76 -3.54
C ALA A 96 5.25 6.99 -3.97
N PHE A 97 4.47 7.77 -3.22
CA PHE A 97 3.08 8.07 -3.56
C PHE A 97 2.94 8.92 -4.83
N HIS A 98 3.87 9.83 -5.09
CA HIS A 98 3.89 10.56 -6.37
C HIS A 98 4.08 9.62 -7.56
N GLN A 99 4.91 8.58 -7.44
CA GLN A 99 5.04 7.56 -8.49
C GLN A 99 3.76 6.72 -8.64
N VAL A 100 3.06 6.44 -7.53
CA VAL A 100 1.73 5.80 -7.58
C VAL A 100 0.73 6.66 -8.35
N LEU A 101 0.64 7.96 -8.03
CA LEU A 101 -0.30 8.88 -8.69
C LEU A 101 0.03 9.14 -10.17
N LYS A 102 1.28 8.95 -10.62
CA LYS A 102 1.59 8.95 -12.06
C LYS A 102 0.96 7.79 -12.82
N LEU A 103 0.78 6.65 -12.16
CA LEU A 103 0.23 5.44 -12.76
C LEU A 103 -1.29 5.34 -12.52
N ALA A 104 -1.75 5.80 -11.36
CA ALA A 104 -3.14 5.77 -10.92
C ALA A 104 -3.51 7.14 -10.28
N PRO A 105 -3.76 8.18 -11.10
CA PRO A 105 -3.99 9.55 -10.60
C PRO A 105 -5.27 9.69 -9.77
N GLU A 106 -6.24 8.82 -9.97
CA GLU A 106 -7.54 8.83 -9.31
C GLU A 106 -7.61 7.88 -8.10
N LEU A 107 -6.47 7.47 -7.54
CA LEU A 107 -6.43 6.58 -6.37
C LEU A 107 -6.58 7.39 -5.05
N PRO A 108 -7.74 7.38 -4.37
CA PRO A 108 -7.97 8.22 -3.19
C PRO A 108 -7.01 7.90 -2.04
N GLU A 109 -6.66 6.64 -1.86
CA GLU A 109 -5.76 6.19 -0.80
C GLU A 109 -4.34 6.79 -0.94
N ALA A 110 -3.87 7.00 -2.17
CA ALA A 110 -2.57 7.63 -2.40
C ALA A 110 -2.61 9.13 -2.07
N HIS A 111 -3.70 9.83 -2.40
CA HIS A 111 -3.93 11.22 -2.00
C HIS A 111 -3.98 11.36 -0.47
N VAL A 112 -4.72 10.48 0.22
CA VAL A 112 -4.78 10.45 1.70
C VAL A 112 -3.38 10.29 2.30
N ASN A 113 -2.60 9.33 1.81
CA ASN A 113 -1.28 9.07 2.36
C ASN A 113 -0.27 10.19 2.05
N MET A 114 -0.40 10.87 0.90
CA MET A 114 0.33 12.12 0.65
C MET A 114 -0.02 13.20 1.65
N GLY A 115 -1.32 13.39 1.94
CA GLY A 115 -1.78 14.33 2.96
C GLY A 115 -1.17 14.04 4.34
N PHE A 116 -1.11 12.77 4.77
CA PHE A 116 -0.47 12.39 6.02
C PHE A 116 1.05 12.58 6.03
N ALA A 117 1.72 12.31 4.91
CA ALA A 117 3.15 12.60 4.80
C ALA A 117 3.43 14.12 4.89
N LEU A 118 2.58 14.94 4.28
CA LEU A 118 2.67 16.41 4.35
C LEU A 118 2.37 16.95 5.76
N ILE A 119 1.42 16.36 6.49
CA ILE A 119 1.24 16.62 7.92
C ILE A 119 2.53 16.33 8.68
N GLY A 120 3.19 15.21 8.42
CA GLY A 120 4.47 14.86 9.05
C GLY A 120 5.60 15.85 8.77
N LEU A 121 5.52 16.58 7.65
CA LEU A 121 6.44 17.65 7.25
C LEU A 121 5.96 19.06 7.62
N GLU A 122 4.87 19.16 8.38
CA GLU A 122 4.22 20.43 8.76
C GLU A 122 3.77 21.30 7.57
N ARG A 123 3.57 20.68 6.40
CA ARG A 123 3.07 21.33 5.18
C ARG A 123 1.55 21.26 5.12
N TRP A 124 0.91 21.89 6.10
CA TRP A 124 -0.53 21.79 6.34
C TRP A 124 -1.39 22.24 5.16
N ARG A 125 -0.97 23.30 4.46
CA ARG A 125 -1.71 23.85 3.32
C ARG A 125 -1.79 22.87 2.16
N ASP A 126 -0.67 22.24 1.84
CA ASP A 126 -0.63 21.23 0.78
C ASP A 126 -1.41 19.99 1.20
N ALA A 127 -1.32 19.59 2.48
CA ALA A 127 -2.06 18.43 3.00
C ALA A 127 -3.58 18.58 2.82
N VAL A 128 -4.13 19.78 3.07
CA VAL A 128 -5.57 20.08 2.85
C VAL A 128 -5.99 19.74 1.42
N SER A 129 -5.26 20.23 0.42
CA SER A 129 -5.60 20.00 -0.99
C SER A 129 -5.61 18.51 -1.37
N PHE A 130 -4.68 17.72 -0.81
CA PHE A 130 -4.67 16.27 -1.05
C PHE A 130 -5.85 15.56 -0.37
N PHE A 131 -6.25 15.97 0.83
CA PHE A 131 -7.43 15.39 1.47
C PHE A 131 -8.73 15.78 0.76
N GLU A 132 -8.86 17.03 0.31
CA GLU A 132 -10.00 17.49 -0.49
C GLU A 132 -10.12 16.68 -1.78
N THR A 133 -9.00 16.49 -2.50
CA THR A 133 -8.96 15.66 -3.72
C THR A 133 -9.40 14.21 -3.42
N ALA A 134 -8.94 13.62 -2.31
CA ALA A 134 -9.36 12.28 -1.92
C ALA A 134 -10.87 12.19 -1.64
N ILE A 135 -11.46 13.21 -1.03
CA ILE A 135 -12.91 13.31 -0.76
C ILE A 135 -13.70 13.48 -2.05
N GLU A 136 -13.20 14.26 -3.00
CA GLU A 136 -13.80 14.45 -4.33
C GLU A 136 -13.84 13.14 -5.12
N LEU A 137 -12.72 12.42 -5.14
CA LEU A 137 -12.62 11.10 -5.79
C LEU A 137 -13.50 10.05 -5.09
N ARG A 138 -13.54 10.08 -3.76
CA ARG A 138 -14.30 9.10 -2.96
C ARG A 138 -14.83 9.72 -1.67
N ARG A 139 -16.13 10.03 -1.66
CA ARG A 139 -16.82 10.65 -0.52
C ARG A 139 -16.88 9.79 0.74
N ASP A 140 -16.71 8.48 0.65
CA ASP A 140 -16.66 7.55 1.79
C ASP A 140 -15.23 7.33 2.32
N GLN A 141 -14.23 8.08 1.84
CA GLN A 141 -12.85 7.99 2.33
C GLN A 141 -12.67 8.67 3.70
N MET A 142 -13.05 7.99 4.79
CA MET A 142 -13.10 8.58 6.14
C MET A 142 -11.76 9.12 6.64
N ASN A 143 -10.66 8.43 6.33
CA ASN A 143 -9.31 8.89 6.68
C ASN A 143 -8.98 10.28 6.13
N ALA A 144 -9.60 10.67 4.99
CA ALA A 144 -9.42 11.99 4.42
C ALA A 144 -10.07 13.09 5.27
N TYR A 145 -11.28 12.86 5.80
CA TYR A 145 -11.95 13.81 6.69
C TYR A 145 -11.20 13.99 8.02
N TYR A 146 -10.68 12.90 8.58
CA TYR A 146 -9.86 12.95 9.80
C TYR A 146 -8.56 13.74 9.58
N GLY A 147 -7.83 13.43 8.50
CA GLY A 147 -6.61 14.14 8.12
C GLY A 147 -6.85 15.62 7.80
N LEU A 148 -7.94 15.92 7.07
CA LEU A 148 -8.36 17.29 6.77
C LEU A 148 -8.61 18.10 8.04
N ALA A 149 -9.32 17.53 9.00
CA ALA A 149 -9.60 18.19 10.27
C ALA A 149 -8.32 18.55 11.04
N ILE A 150 -7.34 17.63 11.07
CA ILE A 150 -6.04 17.87 11.71
C ILE A 150 -5.28 18.98 10.99
N ALA A 151 -5.22 18.94 9.65
CA ALA A 151 -4.52 19.94 8.87
C ALA A 151 -5.14 21.34 9.01
N LEU A 152 -6.47 21.45 9.00
CA LEU A 152 -7.19 22.71 9.21
C LEU A 152 -7.00 23.25 10.63
N GLN A 153 -7.01 22.38 11.64
CA GLN A 153 -6.72 22.77 13.02
C GLN A 153 -5.30 23.38 13.12
N ALA A 154 -4.31 22.77 12.46
CA ALA A 154 -2.93 23.25 12.45
C ALA A 154 -2.78 24.61 11.73
N GLN A 155 -3.64 24.91 10.75
CA GLN A 155 -3.71 26.22 10.11
C GLN A 155 -4.47 27.27 10.94
N GLY A 156 -5.14 26.86 12.02
CA GLY A 156 -5.97 27.73 12.84
C GLY A 156 -7.42 27.86 12.37
N ASP A 157 -7.83 27.17 11.30
CA ASP A 157 -9.22 27.09 10.85
C ASP A 157 -10.01 26.08 11.69
N LEU A 158 -10.39 26.52 12.90
CA LEU A 158 -11.19 25.71 13.80
C LEU A 158 -12.60 25.41 13.26
N PRO A 159 -13.35 26.36 12.65
CA PRO A 159 -14.64 26.05 12.05
C PRO A 159 -14.56 24.94 10.99
N GLY A 160 -13.59 25.02 10.07
CA GLY A 160 -13.36 24.00 9.06
C GLY A 160 -12.97 22.65 9.67
N ALA A 161 -12.06 22.65 10.65
CA ALA A 161 -11.65 21.44 11.37
C ALA A 161 -12.83 20.75 12.07
N ILE A 162 -13.71 21.52 12.71
CA ILE A 162 -14.92 21.02 13.36
C ILE A 162 -15.84 20.37 12.33
N GLY A 163 -16.09 21.00 11.18
CA GLY A 163 -16.96 20.45 10.14
C GLY A 163 -16.44 19.12 9.56
N ALA A 164 -15.15 19.06 9.26
CA ALA A 164 -14.51 17.85 8.75
C ALA A 164 -14.56 16.71 9.79
N MET A 165 -14.22 16.99 11.05
CA MET A 165 -14.23 15.97 12.12
C MET A 165 -15.64 15.51 12.50
N GLN A 166 -16.65 16.38 12.43
CA GLN A 166 -18.05 15.97 12.59
C GLN A 166 -18.47 14.97 11.51
N THR A 167 -18.07 15.23 10.26
CA THR A 167 -18.36 14.33 9.15
C THR A 167 -17.69 12.97 9.36
N TYR A 168 -16.44 12.97 9.85
CA TYR A 168 -15.74 11.75 10.26
C TYR A 168 -16.55 10.97 11.30
N VAL A 169 -16.88 11.57 12.45
CA VAL A 169 -17.59 10.88 13.55
C VAL A 169 -18.98 10.38 13.13
N HIS A 170 -19.68 11.13 12.28
CA HIS A 170 -21.00 10.75 11.78
C HIS A 170 -20.97 9.47 10.92
N ARG A 171 -19.90 9.29 10.14
CA ARG A 171 -19.76 8.21 9.16
C ARG A 171 -18.84 7.07 9.60
N ALA A 172 -17.95 7.32 10.56
CA ALA A 172 -17.09 6.31 11.14
C ALA A 172 -17.93 5.22 11.82
N LYS A 173 -17.42 3.98 11.78
CA LYS A 173 -18.03 2.87 12.50
C LYS A 173 -17.97 3.11 14.01
N GLN A 174 -18.79 2.41 14.78
CA GLN A 174 -18.79 2.54 16.24
C GLN A 174 -17.50 2.01 16.87
N ASP A 175 -16.90 0.98 16.28
CA ASP A 175 -15.66 0.33 16.72
C ASP A 175 -14.39 0.96 16.13
N ASP A 176 -14.50 2.12 15.47
CA ASP A 176 -13.35 2.81 14.91
C ASP A 176 -12.42 3.32 16.04
N PRO A 177 -11.13 2.94 16.05
CA PRO A 177 -10.23 3.23 17.16
C PRO A 177 -9.93 4.73 17.34
N PHE A 178 -10.20 5.56 16.33
CA PHE A 178 -9.98 7.01 16.39
C PHE A 178 -11.24 7.78 16.74
N ARG A 179 -12.40 7.12 16.85
CA ARG A 179 -13.69 7.77 17.13
C ARG A 179 -13.67 8.57 18.43
N ASP A 180 -13.24 7.94 19.53
CA ASP A 180 -13.20 8.60 20.84
C ASP A 180 -12.25 9.82 20.83
N SER A 181 -11.11 9.68 20.13
CA SER A 181 -10.15 10.78 19.95
C SER A 181 -10.74 11.92 19.14
N ALA A 182 -11.50 11.62 18.10
CA ALA A 182 -12.20 12.58 17.26
C ALA A 182 -13.30 13.33 18.04
N GLU A 183 -14.09 12.62 18.84
CA GLU A 183 -15.13 13.21 19.70
C GLU A 183 -14.53 14.12 20.77
N ALA A 184 -13.43 13.70 21.42
CA ALA A 184 -12.70 14.52 22.37
C ALA A 184 -12.12 15.79 21.72
N ALA A 185 -11.58 15.67 20.49
CA ALA A 185 -11.10 16.81 19.73
C ALA A 185 -12.22 17.81 19.42
N LEU A 186 -13.39 17.32 18.98
CA LEU A 186 -14.57 18.15 18.72
C LEU A 186 -15.03 18.92 19.96
N ALA A 187 -15.11 18.26 21.12
CA ALA A 187 -15.50 18.90 22.37
C ALA A 187 -14.53 20.05 22.72
N ARG A 188 -13.22 19.79 22.61
CA ARG A 188 -12.18 20.80 22.85
C ARG A 188 -12.26 21.97 21.88
N TRP A 189 -12.47 21.73 20.59
CA TRP A 189 -12.53 22.80 19.59
C TRP A 189 -13.79 23.64 19.73
N ARG A 190 -14.97 23.02 19.94
CA ARG A 190 -16.23 23.76 20.14
C ARG A 190 -16.17 24.70 21.35
N GLY A 191 -15.54 24.28 22.44
CA GLY A 191 -15.33 25.14 23.60
C GLY A 191 -14.49 26.40 23.30
N ARG A 192 -13.67 26.38 22.24
CA ARG A 192 -12.84 27.52 21.81
C ARG A 192 -13.55 28.47 20.85
N VAL A 193 -14.53 27.99 20.08
CA VAL A 193 -15.23 28.79 19.07
C VAL A 193 -16.49 29.47 19.64
N GLY A 194 -16.92 29.10 20.86
CA GLY A 194 -18.12 29.66 21.49
C GLY A 194 -19.42 29.17 20.85
N PRO A 195 -20.58 29.45 21.46
CA PRO A 195 -21.88 28.90 21.03
C PRO A 195 -22.42 29.47 19.69
N GLU A 196 -21.73 30.40 19.03
CA GLU A 196 -22.29 31.18 17.92
C GLU A 196 -21.92 30.69 16.50
N THR A 197 -21.05 29.68 16.35
CA THR A 197 -20.65 29.18 15.01
C THR A 197 -21.19 27.79 14.70
N THR A 198 -22.25 27.34 15.37
CA THR A 198 -22.97 26.14 14.94
C THR A 198 -23.56 26.42 13.57
N VAL A 199 -22.92 25.91 12.52
CA VAL A 199 -23.53 25.82 11.18
C VAL A 199 -24.90 25.16 11.38
N PRO A 200 -26.01 25.86 11.09
CA PRO A 200 -27.32 25.28 11.29
C PRO A 200 -27.42 24.02 10.43
N PRO A 201 -28.10 22.96 10.91
CA PRO A 201 -28.34 21.77 10.10
C PRO A 201 -28.96 22.21 8.77
N PRO A 202 -28.59 21.60 7.62
CA PRO A 202 -29.12 21.99 6.31
C PRO A 202 -30.63 22.06 6.43
N SER A 203 -31.16 23.27 6.26
CA SER A 203 -32.57 23.60 6.47
C SER A 203 -33.42 22.56 5.76
N ALA A 204 -34.11 21.74 6.55
CA ALA A 204 -35.16 20.87 6.04
C ALA A 204 -36.21 21.78 5.42
N THR A 205 -36.21 21.88 4.09
CA THR A 205 -37.30 22.51 3.35
C THR A 205 -38.54 21.69 3.67
N PRO A 206 -39.57 22.27 4.34
CA PRO A 206 -40.81 21.54 4.54
C PRO A 206 -41.42 21.25 3.16
N PRO A 207 -42.01 20.06 2.93
CA PRO A 207 -42.72 19.81 1.69
C PRO A 207 -43.83 20.85 1.53
N ALA A 208 -43.88 21.49 0.35
CA ALA A 208 -44.93 22.42 -0.02
C ALA A 208 -46.29 21.73 0.15
N ARG A 209 -47.22 22.41 0.83
CA ARG A 209 -48.62 22.00 0.97
C ARG A 209 -49.34 22.06 -0.37
#